data_AF-V9PPI0-F1
#
_entry.id   AF-V9PPI0-F1
#
_cell.length_a   1.000
_cell.length_b   1.000
_cell.length_c   1.000
_cell.angle_alpha   90.00
_cell.angle_beta   90.00
_cell.angle_gamma   90.00
#
_symmetry.space_group_name_H-M   'P 1'
#
loop_
_entity.id
_entity.type
_entity.pdbx_description
1 polymer ?
#
loop_
_entity_poly.entity_id
_entity_poly.type
_entity_poly.pdbx_seq_one_letter_code
_entity_poly.pdbx_strand_id
1 'polypeptide(L)' 'KTTLWRRDATGQAVCNACGLYYKLHQQNRPQNVKKDTIQSRRPEEQQEEAGASE' A
#
# COMPACT_ATOMS: atom_id res chain seq x y z
N LYS A 1 11.68 3.00 -0.24
CA LYS A 1 11.09 2.61 -1.56
C LYS A 1 9.57 2.59 -1.45
N THR A 2 8.79 3.02 -2.45
CA THR A 2 7.31 2.94 -2.44
C THR A 2 6.80 2.44 -3.80
N THR A 3 5.66 1.75 -3.84
CA THR A 3 5.03 1.29 -5.09
C THR A 3 4.26 2.40 -5.79
N LEU A 4 3.74 3.37 -5.04
CA LEU A 4 2.99 4.51 -5.54
C LEU A 4 3.27 5.72 -4.64
N TRP A 5 3.35 6.90 -5.23
CA TRP A 5 3.36 8.17 -4.51
C TRP A 5 1.93 8.71 -4.42
N ARG A 6 1.54 9.15 -3.23
CA ARG A 6 0.26 9.79 -2.96
C ARG A 6 0.49 11.25 -2.60
N ARG A 7 -0.56 12.08 -2.67
CA ARG A 7 -0.56 13.43 -2.12
C ARG A 7 -1.40 13.46 -0.85
N ASP A 8 -0.91 14.14 0.18
CA ASP A 8 -1.71 14.43 1.36
C ASP A 8 -2.59 15.68 1.16
N ALA A 9 -3.35 16.06 2.19
CA ALA A 9 -4.24 17.21 2.15
C ALA A 9 -3.52 18.56 1.97
N THR A 10 -2.22 18.63 2.30
CA THR A 10 -1.38 19.80 2.09
C THR A 10 -0.70 19.81 0.72
N GLY A 11 -0.90 18.75 -0.08
CA GLY A 11 -0.29 18.57 -1.38
C GLY A 11 1.11 17.95 -1.35
N GLN A 12 1.62 17.55 -0.17
CA GLN A 12 2.94 16.94 -0.05
C GLN A 12 2.94 15.50 -0.57
N ALA A 13 4.05 15.11 -1.20
CA ALA A 13 4.24 13.75 -1.70
C ALA A 13 4.53 12.80 -0.54
N VAL A 14 3.66 11.80 -0.35
CA VAL A 14 3.79 10.76 0.68
C VAL A 14 3.82 9.37 0.08
N CYS A 15 4.39 8.41 0.80
CA CYS A 15 4.46 7.02 0.36
C CYS A 15 3.06 6.36 0.33
N ASN A 16 2.85 5.31 -0.49
CA ASN A 16 1.56 4.62 -0.59
C ASN A 16 1.06 4.14 0.78
N ALA A 17 1.94 3.47 1.54
CA ALA A 17 1.62 2.98 2.87
C ALA A 17 1.33 4.11 3.87
N CYS A 18 1.98 5.27 3.72
CA CYS A 18 1.81 6.44 4.58
C CYS A 18 0.42 7.05 4.37
N GLY A 19 0.03 7.28 3.11
CA GLY A 19 -1.28 7.83 2.76
C GLY A 19 -2.42 6.88 3.07
N LEU A 20 -2.26 5.58 2.81
CA LEU A 20 -3.28 4.57 3.14
C LEU A 20 -3.49 4.45 4.66
N TYR A 21 -2.39 4.44 5.44
CA TYR A 21 -2.49 4.37 6.89
C TYR A 21 -3.22 5.58 7.48
N TYR A 22 -2.87 6.79 7.04
CA TYR A 22 -3.56 8.00 7.50
C TYR A 22 -5.05 8.01 7.10
N LYS A 23 -5.38 7.53 5.89
CA LYS A 23 -6.79 7.43 5.46
C LYS A 23 -7.61 6.49 6.34
N LEU A 24 -7.02 5.38 6.80
CA LEU A 24 -7.72 4.39 7.62
C LEU A 24 -7.74 4.75 9.11
N HIS A 25 -6.63 5.25 9.63
CA HIS A 25 -6.43 5.44 11.08
C HIS A 25 -6.47 6.91 11.51
N GLN A 26 -6.52 7.86 10.58
CA GLN A 26 -6.45 9.31 10.85
C GLN A 26 -5.24 9.73 11.69
N GLN A 27 -4.18 8.91 11.66
CA GLN A 27 -2.93 9.13 12.38
C GLN A 27 -1.74 8.90 11.46
N ASN A 28 -0.60 9.53 11.77
CA ASN A 28 0.62 9.30 11.01
C ASN A 28 1.13 7.88 11.22
N ARG A 29 1.60 7.24 10.14
CA ARG A 29 2.15 5.89 10.19
C ARG A 29 3.38 5.85 11.12
N PRO A 30 3.35 5.07 12.21
CA PRO A 30 4.47 5.02 13.14
C PRO A 30 5.70 4.37 12.48
N GLN A 31 6.90 4.73 12.96
CA GLN A 31 8.13 4.28 12.31
C GLN A 31 8.44 2.80 12.56
N ASN A 32 7.96 2.23 13.65
CA ASN A 32 8.13 0.82 14.02
C ASN A 32 7.52 -0.17 13.01
N VAL A 33 6.49 0.23 12.27
CA VAL A 33 5.84 -0.60 11.23
C VAL A 33 6.39 -0.36 9.84
N LYS A 34 7.44 0.47 9.69
CA LYS A 34 8.11 0.69 8.41
C LYS A 34 8.95 -0.56 8.08
N LYS A 35 8.60 -1.21 6.98
CA LYS A 35 9.39 -2.29 6.38
C LYS A 35 10.22 -1.70 5.24
N ASP A 36 11.48 -2.09 5.15
CA ASP A 36 12.40 -1.62 4.10
C ASP A 36 12.11 -2.31 2.75
N THR A 37 11.75 -3.60 2.80
CA THR A 37 11.42 -4.41 1.63
C THR A 37 9.97 -4.25 1.20
N ILE A 38 9.76 -3.96 -0.09
CA ILE A 38 8.44 -3.99 -0.72
C ILE A 38 8.10 -5.44 -1.08
N GLN A 39 6.98 -5.94 -0.58
CA GLN A 39 6.46 -7.25 -0.96
C GLN A 39 5.65 -7.17 -2.25
N SER A 40 6.02 -7.97 -3.24
CA SER A 40 5.25 -8.15 -4.47
C SER A 40 4.07 -9.08 -4.24
N ARG A 41 2.90 -8.77 -4.80
CA ARG A 41 1.75 -9.68 -4.84
C ARG A 41 1.60 -10.25 -6.26
N ARG A 42 0.94 -11.41 -6.38
CA ARG A 42 0.60 -11.97 -7.70
C ARG A 42 -0.35 -11.01 -8.42
N PRO A 43 -0.14 -10.73 -9.71
CA PRO A 43 -1.09 -9.96 -10.52
C PRO A 43 -2.44 -10.67 -10.61
N GLU A 44 -3.53 -9.91 -10.71
CA GLU A 44 -4.91 -10.44 -10.81
C GLU A 44 -5.10 -11.43 -11.96
N GLU A 45 -4.40 -11.25 -13.08
CA GLU A 45 -4.43 -12.15 -14.24
C GLU A 45 -4.08 -13.62 -13.90
N GLN A 46 -3.33 -13.85 -12.80
CA GLN A 46 -2.94 -15.19 -12.35
C GLN A 46 -3.84 -15.75 -11.24
N GLN A 47 -4.86 -15.00 -10.80
CA GLN A 47 -5.71 -15.35 -9.67
C GLN A 47 -7.07 -15.90 -10.09
N GLU A 48 -7.53 -15.60 -11.31
CA GLU A 48 -8.80 -16.12 -11.85
C GLU A 48 -8.75 -17.63 -12.13
N GLU A 49 -7.60 -18.16 -12.55
CA GLU A 49 -7.39 -19.60 -12.83
C GLU A 49 -7.48 -20.50 -11.59
N ALA A 50 -7.30 -19.96 -10.38
CA ALA A 50 -7.29 -20.73 -9.13
C ALA A 50 -8.67 -20.79 -8.43
N GLY A 51 -9.64 -19.99 -8.87
CA GLY A 51 -10.97 -19.91 -8.28
C GLY A 51 -12.08 -20.62 -9.07
N ALA A 52 -11.76 -21.18 -10.25
CA ALA A 52 -12.73 -21.81 -11.16
C ALA A 52 -12.87 -23.33 -10.97
N SER A 53 -12.51 -23.87 -9.80
CA SER A 53 -12.57 -25.31 -9.48
C SER A 53 -13.51 -25.63 -8.32
N GLU A 54 -14.61 -24.88 -8.17
CA GLU A 54 -15.70 -25.21 -7.23
C GLU A 54 -17.08 -24.97 -7.86
#